data_AF-A0A1G2Z591-F1
#
_entry.id   AF-A0A1G2Z591-F1
#
_cell.length_a   1.000
_cell.length_b   1.000
_cell.length_c   1.000
_cell.angle_alpha   90.00
_cell.angle_beta   90.00
_cell.angle_gamma   90.00
#
_symmetry.space_group_name_H-M   'P 1'
#
loop_
_entity.id
_entity.type
_entity.pdbx_description
1 polymer ?
#
loop_
_entity_poly.entity_id
_entity_poly.type
_entity_poly.pdbx_seq_one_letter_code
_entity_poly.pdbx_strand_id
1 'polypeptide(L)'
;MPAVVTDLSEVKAFARHLHVAGRRCQGEMFGWPGEYTPESRKKPPGSKMRFTPAEFWIGESGIRFHSLLWEHGKNKEPVEFLDDRGIIKKQ
;
A
#
# COMPACT_ATOMS: atom_id res chain seq x y z
N MET A 1 -0.91 2.93 23.41
CA MET A 1 -2.11 3.27 22.62
C MET A 1 -2.60 1.98 21.96
N PRO A 2 -3.90 1.63 22.02
CA PRO A 2 -4.37 0.43 21.35
C PRO A 2 -4.36 0.68 19.84
N ALA A 3 -3.59 -0.12 19.12
CA ALA A 3 -3.63 -0.16 17.67
C ALA A 3 -5.06 -0.50 17.23
N VAL A 4 -5.80 0.50 16.72
CA VAL A 4 -7.12 0.26 16.11
C VAL A 4 -6.88 -0.72 14.98
N VAL A 5 -7.50 -1.89 15.06
CA VAL A 5 -7.39 -2.88 14.00
C VAL A 5 -8.22 -2.38 12.82
N THR A 6 -7.59 -1.64 11.90
CA THR A 6 -8.27 -1.18 10.68
C THR A 6 -8.69 -2.39 9.86
N ASP A 7 -9.92 -2.42 9.35
CA ASP A 7 -10.37 -3.49 8.47
C ASP A 7 -9.55 -3.46 7.18
N LEU A 8 -8.98 -4.60 6.77
CA LEU A 8 -8.16 -4.68 5.55
C LEU A 8 -8.97 -4.33 4.29
N SER A 9 -10.28 -4.58 4.30
CA SER A 9 -11.20 -4.23 3.21
C SER A 9 -11.34 -2.71 3.06
N GLU A 10 -11.38 -1.97 4.18
CA GLU A 10 -11.40 -0.50 4.15
C GLU A 10 -10.07 0.06 3.62
N VAL A 11 -8.95 -0.50 4.06
CA VAL A 11 -7.61 -0.12 3.55
C VAL A 11 -7.52 -0.37 2.04
N LYS A 12 -8.01 -1.51 1.55
CA LYS A 12 -8.05 -1.83 0.11
C LYS A 12 -8.96 -0.89 -0.65
N ALA A 13 -10.13 -0.58 -0.14
CA ALA A 13 -11.06 0.36 -0.77
C ALA A 13 -10.44 1.77 -0.88
N PHE A 14 -9.78 2.23 0.19
CA PHE A 14 -9.07 3.50 0.20
C PHE A 14 -7.89 3.52 -0.79
N ALA A 15 -7.09 2.46 -0.82
CA ALA A 15 -5.99 2.33 -1.78
C ALA A 15 -6.50 2.33 -3.23
N ARG A 16 -7.62 1.66 -3.53
CA ARG A 16 -8.27 1.72 -4.85
C ARG A 16 -8.75 3.12 -5.19
N HIS A 17 -9.29 3.86 -4.23
CA HIS A 17 -9.71 5.25 -4.44
C HIS A 17 -8.53 6.15 -4.80
N LEU A 18 -7.42 6.05 -4.06
CA LEU A 18 -6.18 6.76 -4.39
C LEU A 18 -5.62 6.34 -5.74
N HIS A 19 -5.72 5.04 -6.06
CA HIS A 19 -5.27 4.51 -7.33
C HIS A 19 -6.02 5.11 -8.52
N VAL A 20 -7.35 5.17 -8.43
CA VAL A 20 -8.21 5.82 -9.43
C VAL A 20 -7.92 7.32 -9.53
N ALA A 21 -7.65 7.99 -8.41
CA ALA A 21 -7.31 9.41 -8.40
C ALA A 21 -5.94 9.70 -9.05
N GLY A 22 -5.01 8.73 -9.06
CA GLY A 22 -3.72 8.82 -9.75
C GLY A 22 -2.78 9.91 -9.20
N ARG A 23 -3.05 10.42 -7.99
CA ARG A 23 -2.26 11.48 -7.34
C ARG A 23 -1.46 10.92 -6.21
N ARG A 24 -0.16 11.25 -6.15
CA ARG A 24 0.70 10.90 -5.02
C ARG A 24 0.07 11.42 -3.73
N CYS A 25 0.03 10.57 -2.71
CA CYS A 25 -0.50 10.89 -1.39
C CYS A 25 0.47 10.35 -0.34
N GLN A 26 0.79 11.13 0.68
CA GLN A 26 1.67 10.73 1.77
C GLN A 26 1.16 11.37 3.05
N GLY A 27 1.16 10.62 4.14
CA GLY A 27 0.75 11.13 5.45
C GLY A 27 0.25 10.03 6.37
N GLU A 28 -0.45 10.44 7.42
CA GLU A 28 -1.10 9.52 8.34
C GLU A 28 -2.47 9.11 7.80
N MET A 29 -2.73 7.81 7.75
CA MET A 29 -3.96 7.19 7.28
C MET A 29 -4.35 6.15 8.32
N PHE A 30 -5.60 6.19 8.82
CA PHE A 30 -6.07 5.25 9.84
C PHE A 30 -5.18 5.15 11.10
N GLY A 31 -4.49 6.25 11.48
CA GLY A 31 -3.56 6.28 12.61
C GLY A 31 -2.18 5.66 12.33
N TRP A 32 -1.87 5.38 11.06
CA TRP A 32 -0.60 4.79 10.62
C TRP A 32 0.04 5.63 9.51
N PRO A 33 1.39 5.70 9.43
CA PRO A 33 2.04 6.30 8.28
C PRO A 33 1.71 5.50 7.01
N GLY A 34 1.51 6.19 5.90
CA GLY A 34 1.28 5.55 4.62
C GLY A 34 1.64 6.44 3.45
N GLU A 35 1.77 5.81 2.29
CA GLU A 35 2.04 6.49 1.04
C GLU A 35 1.37 5.76 -0.12
N TYR A 36 0.92 6.53 -1.09
CA TYR A 36 0.55 6.08 -2.42
C TYR A 36 1.42 6.79 -3.46
N THR A 37 2.09 6.02 -4.29
CA THR A 37 2.83 6.49 -5.46
C THR A 37 2.16 5.98 -6.73
N PRO A 38 1.74 6.86 -7.66
CA PRO A 38 1.12 6.43 -8.91
C PRO A 38 2.15 5.81 -9.87
N GLU A 39 1.63 5.02 -10.82
CA GLU A 39 2.43 4.44 -11.89
C GLU A 39 3.18 5.54 -12.67
N SER A 40 4.45 5.29 -12.96
CA SER A 40 5.26 6.16 -13.80
C SER A 40 5.83 5.38 -14.97
N ARG A 41 5.78 5.98 -16.16
CA ARG A 41 6.44 5.44 -17.35
C ARG A 41 7.96 5.42 -17.22
N LYS A 42 8.53 6.15 -16.25
CA LYS A 42 9.97 6.13 -15.99
C LYS A 42 10.35 4.78 -15.41
N LYS A 43 11.34 4.15 -16.02
CA LYS A 43 11.91 2.90 -15.52
C LYS A 43 12.78 3.15 -14.27
N PRO A 44 12.70 2.31 -13.22
CA PRO A 44 13.65 2.37 -12.11
C PRO A 44 15.08 2.09 -12.59
N PRO A 45 16.08 2.89 -12.17
CA PRO A 45 17.48 2.64 -12.52
C PRO A 45 17.91 1.21 -12.13
N GLY A 46 18.58 0.50 -13.03
CA GLY A 46 19.06 -0.87 -12.77
C GLY A 46 17.99 -1.97 -12.78
N SER A 47 16.71 -1.65 -12.95
CA SER A 47 15.64 -2.66 -13.03
C SER A 47 15.51 -3.27 -14.44
N LYS A 48 14.88 -4.44 -14.56
CA LYS A 48 14.39 -4.99 -15.85
C LYS A 48 12.96 -4.56 -16.18
N MET A 49 12.32 -3.82 -15.27
CA MET A 49 10.93 -3.37 -15.43
C MET A 49 10.78 -2.41 -16.61
N ARG A 50 9.60 -2.42 -17.23
CA ARG A 50 9.25 -1.53 -18.34
C ARG A 50 8.74 -0.16 -17.88
N PHE A 51 8.25 -0.09 -16.64
CA PHE A 51 7.69 1.10 -15.98
C PHE A 51 7.85 0.95 -14.46
N THR A 52 7.69 2.03 -13.70
CA THR A 52 7.54 1.97 -12.23
C THR A 52 6.07 1.76 -11.91
N PRO A 53 5.68 0.66 -11.26
CA PRO A 53 4.29 0.37 -10.94
C PRO A 53 3.74 1.36 -9.92
N ALA A 54 2.42 1.45 -9.86
CA ALA A 54 1.79 2.11 -8.73
C ALA A 54 2.00 1.28 -7.47
N GLU A 55 2.20 1.95 -6.34
CA GLU A 55 2.45 1.33 -5.05
C GLU A 55 1.62 2.06 -4.00
N PHE A 56 0.99 1.30 -3.12
CA PHE A 56 0.41 1.79 -1.89
C PHE A 56 1.01 1.00 -0.73
N TRP A 57 1.34 1.68 0.35
CA TRP A 57 1.67 1.02 1.61
C TRP A 57 1.16 1.82 2.79
N ILE A 58 0.88 1.12 3.88
CA ILE A 58 0.43 1.69 5.14
C ILE A 58 0.96 0.85 6.30
N GLY A 59 1.34 1.54 7.36
CA GLY A 59 1.81 0.94 8.59
C GLY A 59 3.33 0.90 8.74
N GLU A 60 3.75 0.21 9.78
CA GLU A 60 5.14 0.08 10.17
C GLU A 60 5.55 -1.39 10.18
N SER A 61 6.65 -1.68 9.49
CA SER A 61 7.21 -3.04 9.42
C SER A 61 7.52 -3.58 10.81
N GLY A 62 7.16 -4.84 11.07
CA GLY A 62 7.33 -5.47 12.38
C GLY A 62 6.23 -5.16 13.40
N ILE A 63 5.28 -4.26 13.10
CA ILE A 63 4.09 -4.02 13.92
C ILE A 63 2.85 -4.43 13.13
N ARG A 64 2.60 -3.69 12.05
CA ARG A 64 1.52 -3.93 11.10
C ARG A 64 1.85 -3.16 9.84
N PHE A 65 2.12 -3.85 8.74
CA PHE A 65 2.43 -3.25 7.45
C PHE A 65 1.62 -3.94 6.36
N HIS A 66 1.00 -3.16 5.48
CA HIS A 66 0.24 -3.67 4.36
C HIS A 66 0.64 -2.87 3.12
N SER A 67 1.04 -3.57 2.06
CA SER A 67 1.35 -2.96 0.77
C SER A 67 0.60 -3.62 -0.39
N LEU A 68 0.35 -2.81 -1.41
CA LEU A 68 -0.31 -3.17 -2.65
C LEU A 68 0.54 -2.64 -3.80
N LEU A 69 0.96 -3.52 -4.70
CA LEU A 69 1.82 -3.21 -5.83
C LEU A 69 1.15 -3.59 -7.15
N TRP A 70 0.89 -2.61 -8.02
CA TRP A 70 0.33 -2.84 -9.35
C TRP A 70 1.41 -3.25 -10.36
N GLU A 71 2.12 -4.35 -10.08
CA GLU A 71 3.27 -4.78 -10.87
C GLU A 71 2.94 -5.15 -12.32
N HIS A 72 1.69 -5.54 -12.58
CA HIS A 72 1.18 -5.86 -13.92
C HIS A 72 0.51 -4.67 -14.62
N GLY A 73 0.58 -3.48 -14.02
CA GLY A 73 0.06 -2.22 -14.55
C GLY A 73 -1.23 -1.74 -13.89
N LYS A 74 -1.50 -0.45 -14.00
CA LYS A 74 -2.62 0.26 -13.34
C LYS A 74 -4.04 -0.28 -13.58
N ASN A 75 -4.25 -1.11 -14.60
CA ASN A 75 -5.56 -1.68 -14.91
C ASN A 75 -5.69 -3.15 -14.46
N LYS A 76 -4.74 -3.65 -13.67
CA LYS A 76 -4.72 -5.02 -13.13
C LYS A 76 -4.90 -4.99 -11.62
N GLU A 77 -5.17 -6.16 -11.05
CA GLU A 77 -5.20 -6.29 -9.59
C GLU A 77 -3.79 -6.10 -9.01
N PRO A 78 -3.65 -5.43 -7.87
CA PRO A 78 -2.37 -5.31 -7.19
C PRO A 78 -1.97 -6.64 -6.55
N VAL A 79 -0.66 -6.87 -6.48
CA VAL A 79 -0.09 -7.88 -5.59
C VAL A 79 -0.12 -7.34 -4.17
N GLU A 80 -0.61 -8.15 -3.25
CA GLU A 80 -0.80 -7.80 -1.85
C GLU A 80 0.29 -8.43 -0.98
N PHE A 81 0.79 -7.65 -0.02
CA PHE A 81 1.68 -8.12 1.02
C PHE A 81 1.23 -7.58 2.38
N LEU A 82 1.07 -8.49 3.34
CA LEU A 82 0.67 -8.16 4.71
C LEU A 82 1.72 -8.72 5.68
N ASP A 83 2.23 -7.86 6.54
CA ASP A 83 3.01 -8.21 7.72
C ASP A 83 2.20 -7.86 8.97
N ASP A 84 1.64 -8.88 9.61
CA ASP A 84 0.82 -8.80 10.81
C ASP A 84 1.50 -9.38 12.05
N ARG A 85 2.82 -9.58 12.01
CA ARG A 85 3.60 -10.26 13.07
C ARG A 85 3.53 -9.59 14.43
N GLY A 86 3.25 -8.28 14.50
CA GLY A 86 3.10 -7.53 15.75
C GLY A 86 1.67 -7.47 16.29
N ILE A 87 0.67 -8.04 15.59
CA ILE A 87 -0.72 -8.01 16.02
C ILE A 87 -0.98 -9.16 17.01
N ILE A 88 -1.02 -8.84 18.30
CA ILE A 88 -1.53 -9.76 19.32
C ILE A 88 -3.06 -9.84 19.15
N LYS A 89 -3.57 -10.91 18.54
CA LYS A 89 -5.01 -11.22 18.59
C LYS A 89 -5.35 -11.55 20.05
N LYS A 90 -6.16 -10.72 20.70
CA LYS A 90 -6.78 -11.10 21.99
C LYS A 90 -7.63 -12.34 21.72
N GLN A 91 -7.28 -13.45 22.37
CA GLN A 91 -8.12 -14.64 22.49
C GLN A 91 -9.33 -14.33 23.38
#